data_AF-A0A960S9L1-F1
#
_entry.id   AF-A0A960S9L1-F1
#
_cell.length_a   1.000
_cell.length_b   1.000
_cell.length_c   1.000
_cell.angle_alpha   90.00
_cell.angle_beta   90.00
_cell.angle_gamma   90.00
#
_symmetry.space_group_name_H-M   'P 1'
#
loop_
_entity.id
_entity.type
_entity.pdbx_description
1 polymer ?
#
loop_
_entity_poly.entity_id
_entity_poly.type
_entity_poly.pdbx_seq_one_letter_code
_entity_poly.pdbx_strand_id
1 'polypeptide(L)'
;QSNPIPITVSDVATPPEPLNKTTPETKLKPLEIEGNFSLDEGDLSNLWFGSWSVFQLIPFAILLLFFQYYIRSLIEKRRHLVLSMTPQELLAEANKQVDNPKVFFYYLTRALLKDLLAKGEISSIDLSPEQLPDCNHRTFLLKVQEQRYTGQPTERQILIDEASTLLQEMKA
;
A
#
# COMPACT_ATOMS: atom_id res chain seq x y z
N GLN A 1 31.17 -35.82 -27.75
CA GLN A 1 32.32 -35.76 -28.66
C GLN A 1 31.90 -34.92 -29.86
N SER A 2 32.77 -33.98 -30.24
CA SER A 2 32.58 -32.93 -31.23
C SER A 2 32.77 -33.42 -32.67
N ASN A 3 32.10 -32.70 -33.58
CA ASN A 3 32.36 -32.54 -35.03
C ASN A 3 32.03 -33.75 -35.93
N PRO A 4 32.02 -33.63 -37.29
CA PRO A 4 32.18 -32.42 -38.15
C PRO A 4 31.26 -32.31 -39.41
N ILE A 5 31.17 -31.10 -40.01
CA ILE A 5 31.32 -30.73 -41.48
C ILE A 5 30.18 -31.20 -42.45
N PRO A 6 29.72 -30.46 -43.50
CA PRO A 6 30.55 -29.72 -44.48
C PRO A 6 30.07 -28.36 -45.00
N ILE A 7 31.08 -27.62 -45.44
CA ILE A 7 31.06 -26.50 -46.38
C ILE A 7 30.93 -27.09 -47.79
N THR A 8 30.00 -26.60 -48.60
CA THR A 8 29.98 -26.87 -50.05
C THR A 8 30.39 -25.61 -50.80
N VAL A 9 31.51 -25.73 -51.50
CA VAL A 9 32.00 -24.83 -52.55
C VAL A 9 31.72 -25.50 -53.89
N SER A 10 31.24 -24.77 -54.89
CA SER A 10 31.53 -25.01 -56.31
C SER A 10 31.23 -23.72 -57.08
N ASP A 11 32.27 -22.99 -57.50
CA ASP A 11 32.96 -23.09 -58.80
C ASP A 11 32.30 -22.15 -59.82
N VAL A 12 32.84 -20.95 -60.04
CA VAL A 12 33.92 -20.65 -61.00
C VAL A 12 33.50 -20.99 -62.44
N ALA A 13 33.15 -19.93 -63.18
CA ALA A 13 33.52 -19.79 -64.58
C ALA A 13 33.87 -18.32 -64.83
N THR A 14 35.14 -18.08 -65.19
CA THR A 14 35.75 -16.79 -65.55
C THR A 14 35.54 -16.50 -67.07
N PRO A 15 36.03 -15.38 -67.67
CA PRO A 15 35.25 -14.34 -68.34
C PRO A 15 35.48 -14.28 -69.88
N PRO A 16 35.06 -13.20 -70.56
CA PRO A 16 36.10 -12.31 -71.08
C PRO A 16 35.87 -10.82 -70.81
N GLU A 17 36.98 -10.14 -70.50
CA GLU A 17 37.29 -8.70 -70.51
C GLU A 17 36.95 -7.97 -71.84
N PRO A 18 37.21 -6.66 -72.00
CA PRO A 18 36.99 -5.49 -71.12
C PRO A 18 36.39 -4.29 -71.92
N LEU A 19 35.89 -3.23 -71.27
CA LEU A 19 36.22 -1.82 -71.64
C LEU A 19 35.56 -0.80 -70.69
N ASN A 20 36.40 0.00 -70.03
CA ASN A 20 36.16 1.36 -69.56
C ASN A 20 34.87 1.67 -68.75
N LYS A 21 35.06 2.04 -67.49
CA LYS A 21 34.85 3.43 -67.02
C LYS A 21 35.19 3.57 -65.54
N THR A 22 36.28 4.30 -65.31
CA THR A 22 36.48 5.32 -64.29
C THR A 22 35.80 5.11 -62.93
N THR A 23 36.63 4.75 -61.95
CA THR A 23 36.43 4.81 -60.50
C THR A 23 35.71 6.09 -60.05
N PRO A 24 34.74 6.00 -59.12
CA PRO A 24 34.55 7.04 -58.13
C PRO A 24 34.89 6.51 -56.74
N GLU A 25 35.86 7.18 -56.10
CA GLU A 25 36.19 7.03 -54.69
C GLU A 25 34.93 7.18 -53.84
N THR A 26 34.53 6.11 -53.16
CA THR A 26 33.45 6.19 -52.17
C THR A 26 34.06 6.76 -50.90
N LYS A 27 34.03 8.09 -50.77
CA LYS A 27 34.38 8.79 -49.52
C LYS A 27 33.48 8.28 -48.40
N LEU A 28 34.05 7.50 -47.48
CA LEU A 28 33.44 7.21 -46.18
C LEU A 28 33.16 8.55 -45.48
N LYS A 29 31.88 8.85 -45.23
CA LYS A 29 31.50 9.99 -44.39
C LYS A 29 32.03 9.74 -42.98
N PRO A 30 32.71 10.71 -42.35
CA PRO A 30 33.16 10.57 -40.97
C PRO A 30 31.95 10.39 -40.05
N LEU A 31 32.04 9.46 -39.10
CA LEU A 31 31.09 9.38 -37.99
C LEU A 31 31.22 10.67 -37.17
N GLU A 32 30.14 11.45 -37.09
CA GLU A 32 30.05 12.56 -36.15
C GLU A 32 30.05 11.99 -34.73
N ILE A 33 31.07 12.36 -33.96
CA ILE A 33 31.11 12.11 -32.52
C ILE A 33 30.14 13.12 -31.92
N GLU A 34 29.08 12.64 -31.27
CA GLU A 34 28.12 13.47 -30.54
C GLU A 34 28.87 14.22 -29.45
N GLY A 35 29.19 15.49 -29.74
CA GLY A 35 29.93 16.37 -28.85
C GLY A 35 29.12 16.68 -27.60
N ASN A 36 29.84 16.97 -26.51
CA ASN A 36 29.30 17.35 -25.21
C ASN A 36 28.09 18.29 -25.37
N PHE A 37 26.92 17.86 -24.90
CA PHE A 37 25.68 18.64 -24.94
C PHE A 37 25.97 20.04 -24.40
N SER A 38 25.80 21.06 -25.24
CA SER A 38 25.85 22.44 -24.78
C SER A 38 24.74 22.62 -23.74
N LEU A 39 25.11 22.91 -22.50
CA LEU A 39 24.18 23.34 -21.46
C LEU A 39 23.34 24.48 -22.03
N ASP A 40 22.07 24.21 -22.28
CA ASP A 40 21.14 25.20 -22.78
C ASP A 40 20.80 26.16 -21.63
N GLU A 41 20.60 27.45 -21.90
CA GLU A 41 20.24 28.43 -20.85
C GLU A 41 18.92 28.06 -20.16
N GLY A 42 18.10 27.25 -20.83
CA GLY A 42 16.91 26.61 -20.28
C GLY A 42 17.18 25.66 -19.11
N ASP A 43 18.34 24.98 -19.07
CA ASP A 43 18.70 24.05 -17.98
C ASP A 43 19.09 24.78 -16.69
N LEU A 44 19.56 26.03 -16.77
CA LEU A 44 19.74 26.90 -15.61
C LEU A 44 18.42 27.56 -15.16
N SER A 45 17.37 27.50 -15.97
CA SER A 45 16.10 28.18 -15.76
C SER A 45 15.08 27.35 -14.98
N ASN A 46 15.54 26.51 -14.04
CA ASN A 46 14.68 25.98 -12.97
C ASN A 46 14.33 27.11 -11.98
N LEU A 47 13.76 28.19 -12.52
CA LEU A 47 13.36 29.44 -11.88
C LEU A 47 12.35 29.19 -10.77
N TRP A 48 11.68 28.04 -10.77
CA TRP A 48 10.70 27.71 -9.74
C TRP A 48 11.32 27.65 -8.34
N PHE A 49 12.55 27.13 -8.21
CA PHE A 49 13.27 27.09 -6.92
C PHE A 49 14.03 28.39 -6.61
N GLY A 50 14.28 29.24 -7.60
CA GLY A 50 14.94 30.54 -7.45
C GLY A 50 14.00 31.74 -7.31
N SER A 51 12.69 31.54 -7.50
CA SER A 51 11.70 32.61 -7.45
C SER A 51 11.31 32.94 -6.01
N TRP A 52 11.09 34.22 -5.70
CA TRP A 52 10.69 34.71 -4.37
C TRP A 52 9.39 34.03 -3.86
N SER A 53 8.59 33.48 -4.77
CA SER A 53 7.39 32.69 -4.48
C SER A 53 7.64 31.43 -3.64
N VAL A 54 8.86 30.84 -3.66
CA VAL A 54 9.20 29.68 -2.81
C VAL A 54 9.14 30.06 -1.32
N PHE A 55 9.51 31.29 -0.98
CA PHE A 55 9.42 31.78 0.40
C PHE A 55 7.97 31.83 0.91
N GLN A 56 6.99 31.95 0.00
CA GLN A 56 5.58 31.85 0.36
C GLN A 56 5.12 30.40 0.53
N LEU A 57 5.77 29.43 -0.11
CA LEU A 57 5.49 28.00 0.04
C LEU A 57 5.98 27.45 1.39
N ILE A 58 7.10 27.95 1.90
CA ILE A 58 7.70 27.54 3.18
C ILE A 58 6.69 27.59 4.35
N PRO A 59 5.98 28.69 4.64
CA PRO A 59 5.01 28.73 5.72
C PRO A 59 3.83 27.78 5.50
N PHE A 60 3.41 27.55 4.25
CA PHE A 60 2.38 26.56 3.94
C PHE A 60 2.85 25.13 4.20
N ALA A 61 4.09 24.80 3.82
CA ALA A 61 4.67 23.49 4.09
C ALA A 61 4.82 23.24 5.59
N ILE A 62 5.27 24.26 6.36
CA ILE A 62 5.35 24.21 7.82
C ILE A 62 3.96 24.00 8.42
N LEU A 63 2.95 24.77 7.98
CA LEU A 63 1.59 24.64 8.47
C LEU A 63 1.02 23.24 8.20
N LEU A 64 1.28 22.70 7.02
CA LEU A 64 0.84 21.35 6.64
C LEU A 64 1.53 20.28 7.50
N LEU A 65 2.82 20.44 7.81
CA LEU A 65 3.55 19.60 8.76
C LEU A 65 2.94 19.66 10.17
N PHE A 66 2.64 20.86 10.68
CA PHE A 66 1.97 21.02 11.96
C PHE A 66 0.59 20.37 11.97
N PHE A 67 -0.17 20.52 10.88
CA PHE A 67 -1.49 19.91 10.73
C PHE A 67 -1.41 18.38 10.70
N GLN A 68 -0.47 17.82 9.95
CA GLN A 68 -0.20 16.39 9.92
C GLN A 68 0.19 15.85 11.30
N TYR A 69 1.09 16.55 12.00
CA TYR A 69 1.48 16.20 13.36
C TYR A 69 0.29 16.24 14.33
N TYR A 70 -0.56 17.26 14.23
CA TYR A 70 -1.76 17.39 15.04
C TYR A 70 -2.75 16.25 14.80
N ILE A 71 -3.03 15.90 13.54
CA ILE A 71 -3.89 14.75 13.20
C ILE A 71 -3.32 13.47 13.79
N ARG A 72 -2.02 13.23 13.61
CA ARG A 72 -1.36 12.03 14.15
C ARG A 72 -1.50 11.96 15.68
N SER A 73 -1.26 13.06 16.37
CA SER A 73 -1.43 13.16 17.82
C SER A 73 -2.86 12.86 18.27
N LEU A 74 -3.88 13.35 17.53
CA LEU A 74 -5.27 13.04 17.81
C LEU A 74 -5.60 11.56 17.63
N ILE A 75 -5.07 10.94 16.57
CA ILE A 75 -5.27 9.49 16.32
C ILE A 75 -4.63 8.68 17.43
N GLU A 76 -3.41 9.02 17.85
CA GLU A 76 -2.70 8.37 18.95
C GLU A 76 -3.47 8.51 20.27
N LYS A 77 -3.93 9.71 20.61
CA LYS A 77 -4.75 9.94 21.81
C LYS A 77 -6.02 9.09 21.81
N ARG A 78 -6.73 9.02 20.69
CA ARG A 78 -7.92 8.16 20.56
C ARG A 78 -7.57 6.69 20.70
N ARG A 79 -6.48 6.23 20.09
CA ARG A 79 -5.99 4.85 20.21
C ARG A 79 -5.69 4.50 21.67
N HIS A 80 -5.01 5.40 22.39
CA HIS A 80 -4.71 5.20 23.82
C HIS A 80 -5.97 5.13 24.68
N LEU A 81 -6.97 5.97 24.41
CA LEU A 81 -8.23 5.98 25.15
C LEU A 81 -8.99 4.65 24.97
N VAL A 82 -9.04 4.13 23.74
CA VAL A 82 -9.62 2.79 23.46
C VAL A 82 -8.81 1.69 24.14
N LEU A 83 -7.48 1.83 24.23
CA LEU A 83 -6.60 0.90 24.92
C LEU A 83 -6.72 0.96 26.45
N SER A 84 -7.18 2.06 27.05
CA SER A 84 -7.43 2.12 28.49
C SER A 84 -8.81 1.61 28.91
N MET A 85 -9.79 1.63 28.00
CA MET A 85 -11.18 1.21 28.32
C MET A 85 -11.32 -0.28 28.63
N THR A 86 -12.25 -0.65 29.51
CA THR A 86 -12.57 -2.07 29.75
C THR A 86 -13.37 -2.68 28.57
N PRO A 87 -13.40 -4.02 28.41
CA PRO A 87 -14.23 -4.67 27.38
C PRO A 87 -15.71 -4.26 27.47
N GLN A 88 -16.23 -4.07 28.69
CA GLN A 88 -17.61 -3.67 28.95
C GLN A 88 -17.87 -2.21 28.55
N GLU A 89 -16.93 -1.31 28.83
CA GLU A 89 -16.99 0.08 28.36
C GLU A 89 -16.98 0.18 26.84
N LEU A 90 -16.18 -0.65 26.17
CA LEU A 90 -16.13 -0.69 24.70
C LEU A 90 -17.44 -1.19 24.10
N LEU A 91 -18.09 -2.18 24.72
CA LEU A 91 -19.42 -2.63 24.30
C LEU A 91 -20.49 -1.55 24.50
N ALA A 92 -20.46 -0.86 25.64
CA ALA A 92 -21.35 0.26 25.91
C ALA A 92 -21.14 1.40 24.89
N GLU A 93 -19.90 1.67 24.52
CA GLU A 93 -19.57 2.67 23.51
C GLU A 93 -20.00 2.23 22.11
N ALA A 94 -19.91 0.93 21.78
CA ALA A 94 -20.48 0.39 20.54
C ALA A 94 -21.99 0.65 20.47
N ASN A 95 -22.73 0.40 21.56
CA ASN A 95 -24.18 0.58 21.60
C ASN A 95 -24.61 2.04 21.39
N LYS A 96 -23.80 3.01 21.83
CA LYS A 96 -24.07 4.44 21.58
C LYS A 96 -23.93 4.85 20.11
N GLN A 97 -23.22 4.06 19.29
CA GLN A 97 -22.89 4.40 17.90
C GLN A 97 -23.99 3.93 16.93
N VAL A 98 -25.19 4.48 17.11
CA VAL A 98 -26.39 4.15 16.30
C VAL A 98 -26.23 4.61 14.85
N ASP A 99 -25.64 5.78 14.63
CA ASP A 99 -25.59 6.39 13.30
C ASP A 99 -24.43 5.91 12.43
N ASN A 100 -23.42 5.27 13.02
CA ASN A 100 -22.20 4.89 12.30
C ASN A 100 -21.89 3.39 12.43
N PRO A 101 -22.27 2.55 11.44
CA PRO A 101 -22.06 1.11 11.51
C PRO A 101 -20.56 0.75 11.50
N LYS A 102 -19.70 1.54 10.86
CA LYS A 102 -18.25 1.28 10.85
C LYS A 102 -17.66 1.40 12.25
N VAL A 103 -18.12 2.40 13.01
CA VAL A 103 -17.65 2.67 14.37
C VAL A 103 -18.23 1.65 15.35
N PHE A 104 -19.49 1.24 15.16
CA PHE A 104 -20.12 0.13 15.90
C PHE A 104 -19.28 -1.15 15.81
N PHE A 105 -19.03 -1.64 14.59
CA PHE A 105 -18.27 -2.88 14.40
C PHE A 105 -16.82 -2.79 14.90
N TYR A 106 -16.20 -1.60 14.80
CA TYR A 106 -14.87 -1.37 15.35
C TYR A 106 -14.82 -1.56 16.87
N TYR A 107 -15.75 -0.94 17.61
CA TYR A 107 -15.80 -1.06 19.06
C TYR A 107 -16.20 -2.46 19.53
N LEU A 108 -17.17 -3.10 18.85
CA LEU A 108 -17.58 -4.47 19.14
C LEU A 108 -16.40 -5.45 19.00
N THR A 109 -15.67 -5.35 17.88
CA THR A 109 -14.49 -6.18 17.60
C THR A 109 -13.40 -5.93 18.64
N ARG A 110 -13.10 -4.66 18.96
CA ARG A 110 -12.11 -4.29 19.98
C ARG A 110 -12.46 -4.80 21.37
N ALA A 111 -13.74 -4.83 21.74
CA ALA A 111 -14.19 -5.36 23.03
C ALA A 111 -13.83 -6.84 23.17
N LEU A 112 -14.15 -7.65 22.16
CA LEU A 112 -13.90 -9.09 22.16
C LEU A 112 -12.40 -9.42 22.07
N LEU A 113 -11.64 -8.72 21.23
CA LEU A 113 -10.19 -8.92 21.18
C LEU A 113 -9.51 -8.55 22.51
N LYS A 114 -9.99 -7.51 23.20
CA LYS A 114 -9.45 -7.19 24.52
C LYS A 114 -9.72 -8.26 25.56
N ASP A 115 -10.89 -8.88 25.51
CA ASP A 115 -11.25 -9.96 26.43
C ASP A 115 -10.38 -11.20 26.19
N LEU A 116 -10.20 -11.58 24.92
CA LEU A 116 -9.27 -12.64 24.52
C LEU A 116 -7.82 -12.36 24.95
N LEU A 117 -7.37 -11.10 24.87
CA LEU A 117 -6.05 -10.72 25.36
C LEU A 117 -5.95 -10.86 26.88
N ALA A 118 -6.98 -10.44 27.61
CA ALA A 118 -7.00 -10.56 29.08
C ALA A 118 -6.89 -12.02 29.55
N LYS A 119 -7.41 -12.97 28.76
CA LYS A 119 -7.26 -14.41 29.00
C LYS A 119 -5.91 -15.01 28.58
N GLY A 120 -5.12 -14.28 27.81
CA GLY A 120 -3.87 -14.77 27.25
C GLY A 120 -4.04 -15.72 26.05
N GLU A 121 -5.23 -15.81 25.46
CA GLU A 121 -5.46 -16.59 24.23
C GLU A 121 -4.80 -15.92 23.00
N ILE A 122 -4.63 -14.59 23.05
CA ILE A 122 -3.93 -13.82 22.02
C ILE A 122 -2.85 -12.94 22.63
N SER A 123 -1.75 -12.77 21.89
CA SER A 123 -0.60 -11.97 22.34
C SER A 123 -0.73 -10.48 21.99
N SER A 124 -1.60 -10.09 21.05
CA SER A 124 -1.82 -8.69 20.69
C SER A 124 -3.25 -8.41 20.20
N ILE A 125 -3.68 -7.15 20.29
CA ILE A 125 -5.04 -6.71 19.92
C ILE A 125 -5.15 -6.37 18.42
N ASP A 126 -4.04 -6.36 17.70
CA ASP A 126 -4.01 -5.96 16.29
C ASP A 126 -4.10 -7.18 15.33
N LEU A 127 -4.49 -8.38 15.82
CA LEU A 127 -4.69 -9.58 15.00
C LEU A 127 -5.98 -9.52 14.17
N SER A 128 -5.91 -10.06 12.96
CA SER A 128 -7.09 -10.30 12.12
C SER A 128 -7.92 -11.46 12.70
N PRO A 129 -9.27 -11.45 12.59
CA PRO A 129 -10.14 -12.55 13.04
C PRO A 129 -9.71 -13.93 12.52
N GLU A 130 -9.13 -13.99 11.34
CA GLU A 130 -8.63 -15.22 10.71
C GLU A 130 -7.44 -15.86 11.44
N GLN A 131 -6.65 -15.05 12.15
CA GLN A 131 -5.43 -15.43 12.86
C GLN A 131 -5.68 -15.81 14.33
N LEU A 132 -6.93 -15.71 14.80
CA LEU A 132 -7.31 -16.14 16.15
C LEU A 132 -7.30 -17.67 16.25
N PRO A 133 -7.03 -18.22 17.45
CA PRO A 133 -7.23 -19.65 17.71
C PRO A 133 -8.69 -20.05 17.46
N ASP A 134 -8.93 -21.33 17.18
CA ASP A 134 -10.30 -21.86 16.97
C ASP A 134 -11.09 -21.83 18.28
N CYS A 135 -11.80 -20.73 18.50
CA CYS A 135 -12.69 -20.52 19.63
C CYS A 135 -14.01 -19.91 19.18
N ASN A 136 -15.06 -19.99 20.02
CA ASN A 136 -16.38 -19.42 19.72
C ASN A 136 -16.31 -17.92 19.34
N HIS A 137 -15.33 -17.20 19.91
CA HIS A 137 -15.06 -15.80 19.60
C HIS A 137 -14.57 -15.60 18.16
N ARG A 138 -13.77 -16.53 17.61
CA ARG A 138 -13.32 -16.48 16.21
C ARG A 138 -14.52 -16.60 15.28
N THR A 139 -15.38 -17.59 15.51
CA THR A 139 -16.60 -17.81 14.70
C THR A 139 -17.52 -16.60 14.75
N PHE A 140 -17.71 -16.02 15.94
CA PHE A 140 -18.51 -14.81 16.10
C PHE A 140 -17.88 -13.59 15.40
N LEU A 141 -16.57 -13.38 15.52
CA LEU A 141 -15.87 -12.28 14.85
C LEU A 141 -15.90 -12.41 13.32
N LEU A 142 -15.81 -13.63 12.79
CA LEU A 142 -15.96 -13.88 11.35
C LEU A 142 -17.39 -13.59 10.88
N LYS A 143 -18.41 -13.99 11.64
CA LYS A 143 -19.82 -13.65 11.38
C LYS A 143 -20.05 -12.13 11.40
N VAL A 144 -19.47 -11.42 12.37
CA VAL A 144 -19.51 -9.96 12.46
C VAL A 144 -18.81 -9.32 11.26
N GLN A 145 -17.68 -9.86 10.83
CA GLN A 145 -16.94 -9.38 9.67
C GLN A 145 -17.76 -9.59 8.39
N GLU A 146 -18.37 -10.75 8.20
CA GLU A 146 -19.27 -11.03 7.06
C GLU A 146 -20.43 -10.03 7.02
N GLN A 147 -21.10 -9.81 8.16
CA GLN A 147 -22.22 -8.86 8.26
C GLN A 147 -21.82 -7.41 7.98
N ARG A 148 -20.58 -7.03 8.26
CA ARG A 148 -20.05 -5.72 7.87
C ARG A 148 -20.03 -5.52 6.35
N TYR A 149 -19.81 -6.60 5.59
CA TYR A 149 -19.68 -6.55 4.12
C TYR A 149 -20.99 -6.83 3.39
N THR A 150 -21.93 -7.55 3.99
CA THR A 150 -23.22 -7.86 3.34
C THR A 150 -24.17 -6.66 3.28
N GLY A 151 -23.93 -5.61 4.06
CA GLY A 151 -24.74 -4.39 4.08
C GLY A 151 -26.18 -4.60 4.53
N GLN A 152 -26.52 -5.80 5.01
CA GLN A 152 -27.84 -6.09 5.54
C GLN A 152 -27.99 -5.47 6.92
N PRO A 153 -29.16 -4.88 7.24
CA PRO A 153 -29.47 -4.40 8.57
C PRO A 153 -29.62 -5.60 9.49
N THR A 154 -28.50 -6.12 9.98
CA THR A 154 -28.54 -7.10 11.07
C THR A 154 -29.04 -6.37 12.30
N GLU A 155 -29.96 -7.01 13.03
CA GLU A 155 -30.44 -6.53 14.33
C GLU A 155 -29.24 -6.40 15.27
N ARG A 156 -28.75 -5.17 15.43
CA ARG A 156 -27.57 -4.86 16.25
C ARG A 156 -27.74 -5.31 17.69
N GLN A 157 -28.98 -5.33 18.16
CA GLN A 157 -29.33 -5.82 19.49
C GLN A 157 -28.92 -7.28 19.67
N ILE A 158 -29.18 -8.14 18.69
CA ILE A 158 -28.77 -9.56 18.72
C ILE A 158 -27.25 -9.68 18.83
N LEU A 159 -26.50 -8.87 18.08
CA LEU A 159 -25.03 -8.88 18.12
C LEU A 159 -24.48 -8.41 19.47
N ILE A 160 -25.11 -7.40 20.08
CA ILE A 160 -24.74 -6.91 21.41
C ILE A 160 -25.05 -7.99 22.46
N ASP A 161 -26.22 -8.62 22.38
CA ASP A 161 -26.64 -9.65 23.33
C ASP A 161 -25.74 -10.89 23.23
N GLU A 162 -25.44 -11.36 22.01
CA GLU A 162 -24.50 -12.46 21.74
C GLU A 162 -23.09 -12.13 22.24
N ALA A 163 -22.58 -10.91 21.95
CA ALA A 163 -21.28 -10.48 22.47
C ALA A 163 -21.25 -10.36 24.00
N SER A 164 -22.34 -9.89 24.62
CA SER A 164 -22.44 -9.79 26.07
C SER A 164 -22.45 -11.16 26.75
N THR A 165 -23.08 -12.15 26.12
CA THR A 165 -23.12 -13.54 26.59
C THR A 165 -21.72 -14.15 26.54
N LEU A 166 -21.00 -13.96 25.43
CA LEU A 166 -19.62 -14.43 25.28
C LEU A 166 -18.68 -13.82 26.34
N LEU A 167 -18.79 -12.51 26.59
CA LEU A 167 -18.00 -11.86 27.65
C LEU A 167 -18.37 -12.35 29.06
N GLN A 168 -19.61 -12.78 29.30
CA GLN A 168 -20.04 -13.33 30.58
C GLN A 168 -19.57 -14.78 30.79
N GLU A 169 -19.69 -15.63 29.76
CA GLU A 169 -19.12 -16.98 29.75
C GLU A 169 -17.63 -16.95 30.02
N MET A 170 -16.96 -15.86 29.63
CA MET A 170 -15.55 -15.69 29.84
C MET A 170 -15.14 -15.29 31.27
N LYS A 171 -16.08 -14.82 32.09
CA LYS A 171 -15.84 -14.41 33.48
C LYS A 171 -16.10 -15.52 34.51
N ALA A 172 -16.81 -16.58 34.10
CA ALA A 172 -17.06 -17.78 34.89
C ALA A 172 -15.85 -18.74 34.87
#